data_AF-A0A8T6T3A0-F1
#
_entry.id   AF-A0A8T6T3A0-F1
#
_cell.length_a   1.000
_cell.length_b   1.000
_cell.length_c   1.000
_cell.angle_alpha   90.00
_cell.angle_beta   90.00
_cell.angle_gamma   90.00
#
_symmetry.space_group_name_H-M   'P 1'
#
loop_
_entity.id
_entity.type
_entity.pdbx_description
1 polymer ?
#
loop_
_entity_poly.entity_id
_entity_poly.type
_entity_poly.pdbx_seq_one_letter_code
_entity_poly.pdbx_strand_id
1 'polypeptide(L)' 'MCYQNTISGHHANSLIGKKIGDEFDGIFVSLPGYKLVVTGGTDHAGFSMRRDIEGSRLKRILTAKSTGYRSKTRHKN' A
#
# COMPACT_ATOMS: atom_id res chain seq x y z
N MET A 1 9.08 -4.56 16.32
CA MET A 1 9.24 -5.82 15.55
C MET A 1 8.22 -5.83 14.43
N CYS A 2 8.56 -6.37 13.26
CA CYS A 2 7.67 -6.55 12.11
C CYS A 2 7.73 -8.04 11.73
N TYR A 3 6.60 -8.63 11.31
CA TYR A 3 6.52 -10.02 10.90
C TYR A 3 5.83 -10.12 9.54
N GLN A 4 6.34 -11.00 8.68
CA GLN A 4 5.75 -11.25 7.37
C GLN A 4 4.82 -12.47 7.45
N ASN A 5 3.58 -12.31 6.96
CA ASN A 5 2.63 -13.39 6.84
C ASN A 5 2.19 -13.56 5.38
N THR A 6 2.10 -14.81 4.91
CA THR A 6 1.67 -15.15 3.55
C THR A 6 0.23 -15.61 3.59
N ILE A 7 -0.62 -14.99 2.78
CA ILE A 7 -2.06 -15.29 2.66
C ILE A 7 -2.40 -15.63 1.22
N SER A 8 -3.38 -16.50 1.01
CA SER A 8 -3.80 -16.96 -0.31
C SER A 8 -5.31 -17.23 -0.36
N GLY A 9 -5.85 -17.47 -1.55
CA GLY A 9 -7.26 -17.82 -1.75
C GLY A 9 -8.23 -16.73 -1.28
N HIS A 10 -9.30 -17.14 -0.59
CA HIS A 10 -10.37 -16.23 -0.15
C HIS A 10 -9.91 -15.12 0.79
N HIS A 11 -8.90 -15.40 1.63
CA HIS A 11 -8.33 -14.40 2.53
C HIS A 11 -7.66 -13.25 1.75
N ALA A 12 -6.88 -13.58 0.72
CA ALA A 12 -6.27 -12.57 -0.16
C ALA A 12 -7.31 -11.78 -0.97
N ASN A 13 -8.34 -12.46 -1.48
CA ASN A 13 -9.40 -11.82 -2.24
C ASN A 13 -10.18 -10.78 -1.41
N SER A 14 -10.27 -10.97 -0.09
CA SER A 14 -10.97 -10.06 0.81
C SER A 14 -10.29 -8.69 0.94
N LEU A 15 -9.01 -8.58 0.55
CA LEU A 15 -8.25 -7.33 0.57
C LEU A 15 -8.32 -6.56 -0.75
N ILE A 16 -8.84 -7.18 -1.81
CA ILE A 16 -8.96 -6.54 -3.13
C ILE A 16 -9.95 -5.37 -3.04
N GLY A 17 -9.56 -4.22 -3.58
CA GLY A 17 -10.40 -3.01 -3.62
C GLY A 17 -10.33 -2.13 -2.36
N LYS A 18 -9.66 -2.59 -1.29
CA LYS A 18 -9.35 -1.74 -0.13
C LYS A 18 -8.35 -0.66 -0.50
N LYS A 19 -8.56 0.55 0.02
CA LYS A 19 -7.69 1.71 -0.18
C LYS A 19 -6.70 1.85 0.97
N ILE A 20 -5.62 2.59 0.73
CA ILE A 20 -4.71 3.00 1.80
C ILE A 20 -5.46 3.90 2.78
N GLY A 21 -5.43 3.52 4.06
CA GLY A 21 -6.18 4.14 5.15
C GLY A 21 -7.45 3.38 5.52
N ASP A 22 -7.89 2.40 4.72
CA ASP A 22 -9.06 1.59 5.07
C ASP A 22 -8.73 0.61 6.18
N GLU A 23 -9.72 0.38 7.03
CA GLU A 23 -9.66 -0.63 8.08
C GLU A 23 -10.26 -1.96 7.62
N PHE A 24 -9.69 -3.07 8.08
CA PHE A 24 -10.18 -4.42 7.84
C PHE A 24 -9.97 -5.33 9.06
N ASP A 25 -10.74 -6.42 9.11
CA ASP A 25 -10.65 -7.40 10.19
C ASP A 25 -9.38 -8.25 10.03
N GLY A 26 -8.60 -8.37 11.10
CA GLY A 26 -7.37 -9.14 11.14
C GLY A 26 -7.57 -10.65 10.87
N ILE A 27 -8.81 -11.16 10.96
CA ILE A 27 -9.13 -12.54 10.59
C ILE A 27 -8.64 -12.91 9.17
N PHE A 28 -8.67 -11.97 8.23
CA PHE A 28 -8.21 -12.20 6.84
C PHE A 28 -6.70 -12.37 6.71
N VAL A 29 -5.94 -12.06 7.76
CA VAL A 29 -4.47 -12.20 7.80
C VAL A 29 -4.00 -13.02 9.00
N SER A 30 -4.86 -13.92 9.49
CA SER A 30 -4.58 -14.82 10.63
C SER A 30 -4.29 -14.08 11.95
N LEU A 31 -4.89 -12.90 12.14
CA LEU A 31 -4.82 -12.09 13.36
C LEU A 31 -6.23 -11.85 13.93
N PRO A 32 -6.94 -12.90 14.36
CA PRO A 32 -8.30 -12.75 14.89
C PRO A 32 -8.34 -11.85 16.12
N GLY A 33 -9.37 -11.02 16.23
CA GLY A 33 -9.54 -10.07 17.34
C GLY A 33 -8.81 -8.73 17.16
N TYR A 34 -8.09 -8.55 16.05
CA TYR A 34 -7.43 -7.29 15.70
C TYR A 34 -8.16 -6.57 14.57
N LYS A 35 -8.12 -5.23 14.62
CA LYS A 35 -8.49 -4.37 13.49
C LYS A 35 -7.22 -3.77 12.92
N LEU A 36 -7.04 -3.88 11.61
CA LEU A 36 -5.83 -3.46 10.91
C LEU A 36 -6.14 -2.35 9.92
N VAL A 37 -5.14 -1.54 9.61
CA VAL A 37 -5.22 -0.45 8.64
C VAL A 37 -4.25 -0.70 7.50
N VAL A 38 -4.71 -0.53 6.26
CA VAL A 38 -3.84 -0.58 5.08
C VAL A 38 -2.96 0.67 5.05
N THR A 39 -1.67 0.52 5.35
CA THR A 39 -0.74 1.67 5.40
C THR A 39 -0.03 1.94 4.07
N GLY A 40 0.03 0.95 3.18
CA GLY A 40 0.71 1.05 1.90
C GLY A 40 0.89 -0.33 1.26
N GLY A 41 1.82 -0.40 0.31
CA GLY A 41 2.23 -1.66 -0.33
C GLY A 41 2.96 -1.40 -1.64
N THR A 42 3.37 -2.49 -2.27
CA THR A 42 4.13 -2.49 -3.53
C THR A 42 3.48 -3.43 -4.52
N ASP A 43 3.62 -3.14 -5.81
CA ASP A 43 3.26 -4.09 -6.87
C ASP A 43 4.39 -5.11 -7.14
N HIS A 44 4.15 -6.04 -8.05
CA HIS A 44 5.12 -7.05 -8.45
C HIS A 44 6.41 -6.46 -9.06
N ALA A 45 6.34 -5.27 -9.66
CA ALA A 45 7.49 -4.61 -10.28
C ALA A 45 8.26 -3.70 -9.29
N GLY A 46 7.82 -3.63 -8.03
CA GLY A 46 8.44 -2.82 -6.98
C GLY A 46 7.98 -1.36 -6.95
N PHE A 47 6.93 -0.99 -7.68
CA PHE A 47 6.34 0.34 -7.59
C PHE A 47 5.52 0.47 -6.30
N SER A 48 5.76 1.56 -5.56
CA SER A 48 5.04 1.87 -4.34
C SER A 48 3.67 2.45 -4.63
N MET A 49 2.65 2.04 -3.86
CA MET A 49 1.34 2.68 -3.86
C MET A 49 1.39 4.04 -3.13
N ARG A 50 0.58 5.01 -3.59
CA ARG A 50 0.50 6.37 -3.03
C ARG A 50 -0.95 6.73 -2.73
N ARG A 51 -1.24 7.20 -1.51
CA ARG A 51 -2.61 7.40 -0.98
C ARG A 51 -3.46 8.39 -1.79
N ASP A 52 -2.85 9.40 -2.38
CA ASP A 52 -3.52 10.44 -3.20
C ASP A 52 -3.71 10.01 -4.68
N ILE A 53 -3.19 8.85 -5.08
CA ILE A 53 -3.37 8.31 -6.43
C ILE A 53 -4.52 7.33 -6.43
N GLU A 54 -5.60 7.70 -7.11
CA GLU A 54 -6.76 6.84 -7.26
C GLU A 54 -6.57 5.75 -8.33
N GLY A 55 -7.19 4.61 -8.09
CA GLY A 55 -7.23 3.47 -9.01
C GLY A 55 -6.05 2.52 -8.85
N SER A 56 -6.18 1.34 -9.46
CA SER A 56 -5.20 0.25 -9.40
C SER A 56 -4.14 0.29 -10.51
N ARG A 57 -4.30 1.18 -11.50
CA ARG A 57 -3.39 1.28 -12.64
C ARG A 57 -2.16 2.13 -12.28
N LEU A 58 -1.02 1.75 -12.84
CA LEU A 58 0.20 2.56 -12.77
C LEU A 58 -0.02 3.92 -13.44
N LYS A 59 0.34 5.00 -12.73
CA LYS A 59 0.30 6.37 -13.23
C LYS A 59 1.70 6.98 -13.18
N ARG A 60 2.08 7.64 -14.27
CA ARG A 60 3.32 8.43 -14.35
C ARG A 60 2.97 9.88 -14.05
N ILE A 61 3.45 10.39 -12.93
CA ILE A 61 3.18 11.76 -12.48
C ILE A 61 4.50 12.53 -12.33
N LEU A 62 4.47 13.81 -12.71
CA LEU A 62 5.55 14.73 -12.37
C LEU A 62 5.36 15.15 -10.91
N THR A 63 6.36 14.90 -10.08
CA THR A 63 6.31 15.20 -8.65
C THR A 63 7.66 15.71 -8.16
N ALA A 64 7.63 16.56 -7.14
CA ALA A 64 8.81 16.84 -6.32
C ALA A 64 9.00 15.66 -5.33
N LYS A 65 9.56 15.90 -4.14
CA LYS A 65 9.72 14.84 -3.12
C LYS A 65 8.37 14.24 -2.69
N SER A 66 8.22 12.92 -2.82
CA SER A 66 7.00 12.22 -2.42
C SER A 66 7.24 10.74 -2.10
N THR A 67 6.23 10.02 -1.64
CA THR A 67 6.24 8.55 -1.63
C THR A 67 6.50 8.04 -3.05
N GLY A 68 7.40 7.07 -3.20
CA GLY A 68 7.85 6.57 -4.49
C GLY A 68 8.90 7.44 -5.22
N TYR A 69 9.24 8.64 -4.71
CA TYR A 69 10.28 9.49 -5.31
C TYR A 69 11.11 10.23 -4.25
N ARG A 70 12.34 9.75 -4.07
CA ARG A 70 13.33 10.40 -3.22
C ARG A 70 14.19 11.34 -4.05
N SER A 71 13.86 12.63 -4.04
CA SER A 71 14.66 13.63 -4.74
C SER A 71 16.10 13.68 -4.19
N LYS A 72 17.09 13.67 -5.09
CA LYS A 72 18.51 13.85 -4.74
C LYS A 72 18.90 15.33 -4.67
N THR A 73 18.19 16.19 -5.37
CA THR A 73 18.44 17.62 -5.44
C THR A 73 17.21 18.39 -4.98
N ARG A 74 17.45 19.47 -4.24
CA ARG A 74 16.39 20.43 -3.93
C ARG A 74 16.21 21.32 -5.15
N HIS A 75 14.97 21.53 -5.59
CA HIS A 75 14.67 22.58 -6.56
C HIS A 75 15.13 23.91 -5.95
N LYS A 76 16.17 24.51 -6.52
CA LYS A 76 16.57 25.88 -6.19
C LYS A 76 15.64 26.77 -7.00
N ASN A 77 14.89 27.62 -6.30
CA ASN A 77 14.18 28.72 -6.95
C ASN A 77 15.19 29.69 -7.55
#